data_AF-A0A4Y7RJ26-F1
#
_entry.id   AF-A0A4Y7RJ26-F1
#
_cell.length_a   1.000
_cell.length_b   1.000
_cell.length_c   1.000
_cell.angle_alpha   90.00
_cell.angle_beta   90.00
_cell.angle_gamma   90.00
#
_symmetry.space_group_name_H-M   'P 1'
#
loop_
_entity.id
_entity.type
_entity.pdbx_description
1 polymer ?
#
loop_
_entity_poly.entity_id
_entity_poly.type
_entity_poly.pdbx_seq_one_letter_code
_entity_poly.pdbx_strand_id
1 'polypeptide(L)'
;MGSRTSRRRFHHLRAGRGGGRARRDAGTVRLAAKADYARILHYLQPATEEWRTMAYTCSSITGEGIAGIWSAIEEFRNKTTESGVFSARRRSQILDWVYSMVQEHLLISFFNHPAVVCLKPRIEQAIVDGKLSATLAVKELLKAFEERQV
;
A
#
# COMPACT_ATOMS: atom_id res chain seq x y z
N MET A 1 37.23 -56.04 1.61
CA MET A 1 38.29 -56.32 0.63
C MET A 1 37.81 -55.82 -0.74
N GLY A 2 38.36 -54.70 -1.24
CA GLY A 2 38.02 -54.09 -2.56
C GLY A 2 36.60 -53.48 -2.64
N SER A 3 36.29 -52.40 -3.32
CA SER A 3 36.98 -51.69 -4.40
C SER A 3 36.34 -50.31 -4.60
N ARG A 4 37.16 -49.31 -4.90
CA ARG A 4 36.94 -48.22 -5.88
C ARG A 4 35.62 -47.41 -5.79
N THR A 5 35.74 -46.16 -5.30
CA THR A 5 35.01 -45.05 -5.93
C THR A 5 35.93 -43.84 -6.09
N SER A 6 35.88 -43.32 -7.31
CA SER A 6 36.82 -42.42 -7.96
C SER A 6 36.86 -41.00 -7.36
N ARG A 7 38.09 -40.50 -7.16
CA ARG A 7 38.42 -39.08 -7.05
C ARG A 7 38.02 -38.36 -8.35
N ARG A 8 36.98 -37.54 -8.34
CA ARG A 8 36.84 -36.44 -9.31
C ARG A 8 37.45 -35.17 -8.74
N ARG A 9 38.56 -34.75 -9.37
CA ARG A 9 39.12 -33.40 -9.27
C ARG A 9 38.06 -32.44 -9.80
N PHE A 10 37.60 -31.51 -8.96
CA PHE A 10 37.02 -30.28 -9.48
C PHE A 10 38.12 -29.23 -9.54
N HIS A 11 38.33 -28.76 -10.77
CA HIS A 11 39.21 -27.66 -11.12
C HIS A 11 38.86 -26.40 -10.31
N HIS A 12 39.90 -25.68 -9.91
CA HIS A 12 39.85 -24.29 -9.47
C HIS A 12 38.97 -23.45 -10.40
N LEU A 13 37.78 -23.05 -9.94
CA LEU A 13 37.18 -21.79 -10.37
C LEU A 13 37.69 -20.69 -9.45
N ARG A 14 38.61 -19.87 -9.98
CA ARG A 14 38.96 -18.57 -9.39
C ARG A 14 37.68 -17.73 -9.31
N ALA A 15 37.27 -17.39 -8.10
CA ALA A 15 36.32 -16.31 -7.85
C ALA A 15 36.92 -14.98 -8.34
N GLY A 16 36.51 -14.56 -9.53
CA GLY A 16 36.83 -13.24 -10.08
C GLY A 16 36.12 -12.15 -9.26
N ARG A 17 36.90 -11.25 -8.69
CA ARG A 17 36.46 -10.04 -7.99
C ARG A 17 35.66 -9.14 -8.95
N GLY A 18 34.33 -9.22 -8.88
CA GLY A 18 33.40 -8.39 -9.68
C GLY A 18 32.48 -7.46 -8.88
N GLY A 19 32.69 -7.28 -7.56
CA GLY A 19 31.75 -6.57 -6.68
C GLY A 19 31.92 -5.04 -6.55
N GLY A 20 32.96 -4.46 -7.17
CA GLY A 20 33.37 -3.07 -6.88
C GLY A 20 32.70 -1.98 -7.72
N ARG A 21 32.11 -2.30 -8.88
CA ARG A 21 31.50 -1.33 -9.80
C ARG A 21 30.01 -1.15 -9.51
N ALA A 22 29.26 -2.26 -9.43
CA ALA A 22 27.83 -2.27 -9.11
C ALA A 22 27.46 -1.61 -7.77
N ARG A 23 28.32 -1.72 -6.73
CA ARG A 23 28.08 -1.04 -5.45
C ARG A 23 28.24 0.48 -5.50
N ARG A 24 29.16 1.01 -6.33
CA ARG A 24 29.32 2.46 -6.51
C ARG A 24 28.12 3.03 -7.24
N ASP A 25 27.66 2.33 -8.27
CA ASP A 25 26.51 2.74 -9.08
C ASP A 25 25.22 2.75 -8.23
N ALA A 26 24.99 1.72 -7.41
CA ALA A 26 23.85 1.66 -6.49
C ALA A 26 23.87 2.77 -5.41
N GLY A 27 25.06 3.12 -4.90
CA GLY A 27 25.21 4.23 -3.95
C GLY A 27 24.83 5.57 -4.56
N THR A 28 25.31 5.85 -5.78
CA THR A 28 25.00 7.07 -6.53
C THR A 28 23.52 7.18 -6.87
N VAL A 29 22.88 6.09 -7.32
CA VAL A 29 21.45 6.05 -7.65
C VAL A 29 20.57 6.32 -6.41
N ARG A 30 20.91 5.72 -5.25
CA ARG A 30 20.18 5.96 -3.99
C ARG A 30 20.25 7.42 -3.54
N LEU A 31 21.42 8.05 -3.66
CA LEU A 31 21.62 9.46 -3.28
C LEU A 31 20.90 10.41 -4.24
N ALA A 32 20.91 10.11 -5.55
CA ALA A 32 20.15 10.85 -6.53
C ALA A 32 18.64 10.79 -6.23
N ALA A 33 18.10 9.59 -5.99
CA ALA A 33 16.71 9.41 -5.62
C ALA A 33 16.34 10.17 -4.33
N LYS A 34 17.19 10.13 -3.29
CA LYS A 34 16.98 10.92 -2.07
C LYS A 34 16.85 12.42 -2.37
N ALA A 35 17.73 12.95 -3.22
CA ALA A 35 17.69 14.36 -3.61
C ALA A 35 16.41 14.68 -4.39
N ASP A 36 16.00 13.82 -5.31
CA ASP A 36 14.76 13.97 -6.09
C ASP A 36 13.54 13.99 -5.17
N TYR A 37 13.41 13.03 -4.25
CA TYR A 37 12.33 13.01 -3.27
C TYR A 37 12.35 14.22 -2.34
N ALA A 38 13.52 14.63 -1.86
CA ALA A 38 13.64 15.82 -1.02
C ALA A 38 13.09 17.06 -1.75
N ARG A 39 13.44 17.26 -3.02
CA ARG A 39 12.90 18.36 -3.84
C ARG A 39 11.39 18.28 -4.00
N ILE A 40 10.84 17.10 -4.27
CA ILE A 40 9.38 16.93 -4.43
C ILE A 40 8.65 17.24 -3.13
N LEU A 41 9.15 16.75 -1.99
CA LEU A 41 8.55 16.96 -0.68
C LEU A 41 8.44 18.43 -0.29
N HIS A 42 9.33 19.28 -0.82
CA HIS A 42 9.25 20.74 -0.62
C HIS A 42 8.03 21.40 -1.27
N TYR A 43 7.46 20.80 -2.32
CA TYR A 43 6.30 21.33 -3.04
C TYR A 43 4.96 20.78 -2.54
N LEU A 44 4.98 19.77 -1.66
CA LEU A 44 3.77 19.16 -1.12
C LEU A 44 3.30 19.90 0.13
N GLN A 45 1.98 20.00 0.28
CA GLN A 45 1.41 20.42 1.56
C GLN A 45 1.85 19.43 2.65
N PRO A 46 2.34 19.92 3.82
CA PRO A 46 2.70 19.04 4.91
C PRO A 46 1.53 18.16 5.31
N ALA A 47 1.74 16.85 5.32
CA ALA A 47 0.72 15.90 5.76
C ALA A 47 0.35 16.10 7.23
N THR A 48 1.24 16.71 8.03
CA THR A 48 1.04 17.05 9.43
C THR A 48 1.48 18.48 9.65
N GLU A 49 0.60 19.26 10.28
CA GLU A 49 0.92 20.61 10.70
C GLU A 49 2.18 20.58 11.58
N GLU A 50 3.06 21.56 11.36
CA GLU A 50 4.34 21.69 12.08
C GLU A 50 5.35 20.53 11.92
N TRP A 51 5.09 19.55 11.06
CA TRP A 51 6.06 18.50 10.72
C TRP A 51 6.56 18.64 9.28
N ARG A 52 7.88 18.69 9.13
CA ARG A 52 8.53 18.69 7.82
C ARG A 52 8.97 17.27 7.44
N THR A 53 8.35 16.73 6.39
CA THR A 53 8.71 15.42 5.84
C THR A 53 10.08 15.49 5.16
N MET A 54 10.94 14.52 5.46
CA MET A 54 12.31 14.42 4.92
C MET A 54 12.52 13.06 4.24
N ALA A 55 13.34 13.04 3.18
CA ALA A 55 13.76 11.81 2.52
C ALA A 55 15.02 11.23 3.17
N TYR A 56 14.98 9.93 3.49
CA TYR A 56 16.09 9.20 4.10
C TYR A 56 16.51 8.03 3.20
N THR A 57 17.72 7.53 3.45
CA THR A 57 18.25 6.36 2.74
C THR A 57 18.73 5.35 3.76
N CYS A 58 18.36 4.09 3.57
CA CYS A 58 18.83 3.01 4.42
C CYS A 58 19.16 1.77 3.61
N SER A 59 19.81 0.79 4.25
CA SER A 59 20.01 -0.56 3.73
C SER A 59 19.67 -1.56 4.81
N SER A 60 18.67 -2.41 4.55
CA SER A 60 18.32 -3.52 5.45
C SER A 60 19.41 -4.58 5.54
N ILE A 61 20.24 -4.72 4.49
CA ILE A 61 21.32 -5.71 4.44
C ILE A 61 22.52 -5.28 5.27
N THR A 62 22.90 -3.99 5.22
CA THR A 62 24.07 -3.48 5.97
C THR A 62 23.70 -2.82 7.30
N GLY A 63 22.42 -2.56 7.53
CA GLY A 63 21.93 -1.79 8.68
C GLY A 63 22.14 -0.27 8.57
N GLU A 64 22.76 0.21 7.49
CA GLU A 64 23.05 1.63 7.31
C GLU A 64 21.76 2.46 7.31
N GLY A 65 21.72 3.56 8.07
CA GLY A 65 20.62 4.52 8.07
C GLY A 65 19.38 4.11 8.86
N ILE A 66 19.27 2.85 9.32
CA ILE A 66 18.09 2.38 10.08
C ILE A 66 17.95 3.13 11.41
N ALA A 67 19.04 3.27 12.16
CA ALA A 67 19.02 4.01 13.43
C ALA A 67 18.59 5.47 13.27
N GLY A 68 19.06 6.14 12.21
CA GLY A 68 18.67 7.52 11.90
C GLY A 68 17.19 7.66 11.55
N ILE A 69 16.63 6.68 10.82
CA ILE A 69 15.19 6.63 10.54
C ILE A 69 14.40 6.43 11.83
N TRP A 70 14.85 5.53 12.71
CA TRP A 70 14.19 5.30 13.99
C TRP A 70 14.13 6.57 14.85
N SER A 71 15.24 7.30 14.96
CA SER A 71 15.26 8.59 15.67
C SER A 71 14.29 9.61 15.06
N ALA A 72 14.19 9.67 13.73
CA ALA A 72 13.21 10.55 13.07
C ALA A 72 11.75 10.15 13.35
N ILE A 73 11.46 8.85 13.45
CA ILE A 73 10.14 8.33 13.84
C ILE A 73 9.82 8.70 15.29
N GLU A 74 10.78 8.58 16.19
CA GLU A 74 10.60 8.95 17.60
C GLU A 74 10.37 10.46 17.76
N GLU A 75 11.13 11.28 17.04
CA GLU A 75 10.92 12.74 17.01
C GLU A 75 9.51 13.09 16.52
N PHE A 76 9.06 12.47 15.42
CA PHE A 76 7.71 12.66 14.89
C PHE A 76 6.66 12.30 15.93
N ARG A 77 6.79 11.13 16.56
CA ARG A 77 5.85 10.66 17.58
C ARG A 77 5.79 11.64 18.75
N ASN A 78 6.93 12.08 19.25
CA ASN A 78 6.98 12.99 20.40
C ASN A 78 6.31 14.32 20.07
N LYS A 79 6.72 14.98 18.97
CA LYS A 79 6.12 16.25 18.53
C LYS A 79 4.61 16.17 18.30
N THR A 80 4.15 15.12 17.62
CA THR A 80 2.71 14.96 17.33
C THR A 80 1.90 14.54 18.55
N THR A 81 2.51 13.89 19.53
CA THR A 81 1.86 13.57 20.80
C THR A 81 1.74 14.80 21.68
N GLU A 82 2.80 15.61 21.77
CA GLU A 82 2.81 16.89 22.50
C GLU A 82 1.78 17.87 21.94
N SER A 83 1.65 17.97 20.62
CA SER A 83 0.64 18.83 19.98
C SER A 83 -0.78 18.24 19.98
N GLY A 84 -0.97 17.00 20.46
CA GLY A 84 -2.26 16.31 20.46
C GLY A 84 -2.75 15.80 19.09
N VAL A 85 -2.06 16.17 18.01
CA VAL A 85 -2.38 15.76 16.63
C VAL A 85 -2.38 14.24 16.47
N PHE A 86 -1.48 13.54 17.15
CA PHE A 86 -1.39 12.08 17.12
C PHE A 86 -2.67 11.41 17.62
N SER A 87 -3.16 11.84 18.79
CA SER A 87 -4.38 11.32 19.42
C SER A 87 -5.64 11.70 18.64
N ALA A 88 -5.69 12.90 18.07
CA ALA A 88 -6.80 13.33 17.21
C ALA A 88 -6.90 12.45 15.95
N ARG A 89 -5.76 12.23 15.26
CA ARG A 89 -5.70 11.37 14.07
C ARG A 89 -6.11 9.95 14.34
N ARG A 90 -5.63 9.36 15.43
CA ARG A 90 -6.00 7.98 15.79
C ARG A 90 -7.50 7.84 15.99
N ARG A 91 -8.16 8.81 16.63
CA ARG A 91 -9.62 8.81 16.78
C ARG A 91 -10.33 8.89 15.43
N SER A 92 -9.88 9.77 14.52
CA SER A 92 -10.42 9.84 13.16
C SER A 92 -10.26 8.51 12.43
N GLN A 93 -9.06 7.91 12.46
CA GLN A 93 -8.78 6.63 11.80
C GLN A 93 -9.64 5.49 12.32
N ILE A 94 -9.96 5.47 13.63
CA ILE A 94 -10.88 4.48 14.20
C ILE A 94 -12.28 4.67 13.62
N LEU A 95 -12.78 5.91 13.54
CA LEU A 95 -14.08 6.19 12.94
C LEU A 95 -14.10 5.84 11.44
N ASP A 96 -13.06 6.23 10.71
CA ASP A 96 -12.90 5.91 9.29
C ASP A 96 -12.89 4.39 9.06
N TRP A 97 -12.21 3.64 9.94
CA TRP A 97 -12.22 2.18 9.90
C TRP A 97 -13.62 1.62 10.17
N VAL A 98 -14.33 2.13 11.18
CA VAL A 98 -15.71 1.70 11.46
C VAL A 98 -16.61 1.91 10.23
N TYR A 99 -16.58 3.08 9.61
CA TYR A 99 -17.38 3.34 8.41
C TYR A 99 -16.95 2.50 7.21
N SER A 100 -15.65 2.22 7.06
CA SER A 100 -15.13 1.34 6.02
C SER A 100 -15.68 -0.09 6.16
N MET A 101 -15.75 -0.62 7.39
CA MET A 101 -16.34 -1.94 7.66
C MET A 101 -17.85 -1.96 7.38
N VAL A 102 -18.57 -0.90 7.76
CA VAL A 102 -20.01 -0.79 7.46
C VAL A 102 -20.23 -0.76 5.94
N GLN A 103 -19.47 0.04 5.20
CA GLN A 103 -19.57 0.13 3.75
C GLN A 103 -19.24 -1.21 3.08
N GLU A 104 -18.16 -1.87 3.48
CA GLU A 104 -17.79 -3.19 2.98
C GLU A 104 -18.90 -4.21 3.22
N HIS A 105 -19.45 -4.24 4.44
CA HIS A 105 -20.55 -5.12 4.77
C HIS A 105 -21.80 -4.84 3.93
N LEU A 106 -22.17 -3.57 3.75
CA LEU A 106 -23.32 -3.18 2.92
C LEU A 106 -23.12 -3.57 1.45
N LEU A 107 -21.93 -3.34 0.89
CA LEU A 107 -21.62 -3.72 -0.49
C LEU A 107 -21.70 -5.25 -0.69
N ILE A 108 -21.09 -6.01 0.22
CA ILE A 108 -21.17 -7.48 0.19
C ILE A 108 -22.62 -7.94 0.30
N SER A 109 -23.38 -7.35 1.22
CA SER A 109 -24.79 -7.71 1.44
C SER A 109 -25.65 -7.39 0.22
N PHE A 110 -25.44 -6.23 -0.40
CA PHE A 110 -26.16 -5.79 -1.59
C PHE A 110 -25.87 -6.70 -2.79
N PHE A 111 -24.60 -6.95 -3.11
CA PHE A 111 -24.23 -7.75 -4.29
C PHE A 111 -24.51 -9.24 -4.14
N ASN A 112 -24.61 -9.75 -2.90
CA ASN A 112 -25.01 -11.13 -2.63
C ASN A 112 -26.52 -11.28 -2.41
N HIS A 113 -27.29 -10.19 -2.38
CA HIS A 113 -28.73 -10.26 -2.17
C HIS A 113 -29.40 -10.98 -3.35
N PRO A 114 -30.19 -12.06 -3.13
CA PRO A 114 -30.68 -12.88 -4.24
C PRO A 114 -31.55 -12.12 -5.25
N ALA A 115 -32.32 -11.13 -4.80
CA ALA A 115 -33.14 -10.31 -5.71
C ALA A 115 -32.28 -9.39 -6.59
N VAL A 116 -31.19 -8.84 -6.02
CA VAL A 116 -30.23 -8.00 -6.77
C VAL A 116 -29.47 -8.88 -7.77
N VAL A 117 -28.99 -10.05 -7.35
CA VAL A 117 -28.30 -11.02 -8.21
C VAL A 117 -29.18 -11.44 -9.40
N CYS A 118 -30.47 -11.71 -9.16
CA CYS A 118 -31.42 -12.09 -10.21
C CYS A 118 -31.71 -10.92 -11.18
N LEU A 119 -31.85 -9.70 -10.67
CA LEU A 119 -32.24 -8.54 -11.47
C LEU A 119 -31.07 -7.93 -12.27
N LYS A 120 -29.84 -8.03 -11.74
CA LYS A 120 -28.64 -7.38 -12.28
C LYS A 120 -28.41 -7.61 -13.78
N PRO A 121 -28.42 -8.85 -14.31
CA PRO A 121 -28.15 -9.08 -15.74
C PRO A 121 -29.14 -8.37 -16.67
N ARG A 122 -30.42 -8.31 -16.26
CA ARG A 122 -31.47 -7.63 -17.04
C ARG A 122 -31.24 -6.13 -17.08
N ILE A 123 -30.88 -5.53 -15.95
CA ILE A 123 -30.60 -4.10 -15.84
C ILE A 123 -29.35 -3.73 -16.63
N GLU A 124 -28.28 -4.50 -16.53
CA GLU A 124 -27.05 -4.27 -17.31
C GLU A 124 -27.33 -4.27 -18.81
N GLN A 125 -28.09 -5.24 -19.32
CA GLN A 125 -28.47 -5.28 -20.73
C GLN A 125 -29.33 -4.08 -21.13
N ALA A 126 -30.29 -3.68 -20.30
CA ALA A 126 -31.17 -2.55 -20.59
C ALA A 126 -30.41 -1.20 -20.64
N ILE A 127 -29.35 -1.04 -19.85
CA ILE A 127 -28.47 0.14 -19.91
C ILE A 127 -27.67 0.15 -21.22
N VAL A 128 -27.05 -0.99 -21.58
CA VAL A 128 -26.25 -1.12 -22.81
C VAL A 128 -27.11 -0.89 -24.06
N ASP A 129 -28.35 -1.36 -24.05
CA ASP A 129 -29.33 -1.15 -25.12
C ASP A 129 -29.88 0.29 -25.17
N GLY A 130 -29.52 1.16 -24.21
CA GLY A 130 -30.04 2.53 -24.11
C GLY A 130 -31.51 2.61 -23.68
N LYS A 131 -32.10 1.52 -23.19
CA LYS A 131 -33.51 1.41 -22.78
C LYS A 131 -33.74 1.84 -21.33
N LEU A 132 -32.69 1.86 -20.50
CA LEU A 132 -32.74 2.22 -19.10
C LEU A 132 -31.61 3.22 -18.77
N SER A 133 -31.96 4.32 -18.10
CA SER A 133 -30.96 5.27 -17.62
C SER A 133 -30.25 4.76 -16.36
N ALA A 134 -29.00 5.19 -16.16
CA ALA A 134 -28.22 4.82 -14.97
C ALA A 134 -28.95 5.15 -13.66
N THR A 135 -29.63 6.31 -13.60
CA THR A 135 -30.37 6.74 -12.40
C THR A 135 -31.56 5.82 -12.10
N LEU A 136 -32.28 5.34 -13.13
CA LEU A 136 -33.38 4.41 -12.94
C LEU A 136 -32.89 3.02 -12.57
N ALA A 137 -31.80 2.55 -13.18
CA ALA A 137 -31.15 1.29 -12.82
C ALA A 137 -30.74 1.23 -11.34
N VAL A 138 -30.14 2.31 -10.81
CA VAL A 138 -29.80 2.41 -9.38
C VAL A 138 -31.05 2.30 -8.51
N LYS A 139 -32.14 3.02 -8.84
CA LYS A 139 -33.40 2.95 -8.09
C LYS A 139 -33.99 1.55 -8.10
N GLU A 140 -34.00 0.86 -9.24
CA GLU A 140 -34.52 -0.51 -9.33
C GLU A 140 -33.71 -1.51 -8.49
N LEU A 141 -32.37 -1.43 -8.53
CA LEU A 141 -31.52 -2.32 -7.75
C LEU A 141 -31.64 -2.05 -6.23
N LEU A 142 -31.69 -0.78 -5.82
CA LEU A 142 -31.90 -0.41 -4.40
C LEU A 142 -33.27 -0.87 -3.91
N LYS A 143 -34.32 -0.66 -4.71
CA LYS A 143 -35.67 -1.13 -4.39
C LYS A 143 -35.72 -2.66 -4.22
N ALA A 144 -35.07 -3.40 -5.12
CA ALA A 144 -34.97 -4.86 -5.02
C ALA A 144 -34.19 -5.35 -3.79
N PHE A 145 -33.30 -4.52 -3.24
CA PHE A 145 -32.59 -4.79 -2.00
C PHE A 145 -33.46 -4.51 -0.76
N GLU A 146 -34.24 -3.43 -0.76
CA GLU A 146 -35.09 -3.00 0.36
C GLU A 146 -36.37 -3.83 0.53
N GLU A 147 -37.04 -4.21 -0.56
CA GLU A 147 -38.38 -4.84 -0.53
C GLU A 147 -38.42 -6.26 0.06
N ARG A 148 -37.27 -6.88 0.33
CA ARG A 148 -37.20 -8.24 0.92
C ARG A 148 -36.77 -8.25 2.39
N GLN A 149 -36.63 -7.06 2.99
CA GLN A 149 -36.33 -6.89 4.43
C GLN A 149 -37.60 -6.92 5.31
N VAL A 150 -38.79 -7.16 4.72
CA VAL A 150 -40.09 -7.32 5.41
C VAL A 150 -40.57 -8.75 5.23
#